data_AF-A0AAN8MIZ9-F1
#
_entry.id   AF-A0AAN8MIZ9-F1
#
_cell.length_a   1.000
_cell.length_b   1.000
_cell.length_c   1.000
_cell.angle_alpha   90.00
_cell.angle_beta   90.00
_cell.angle_gamma   90.00
#
_symmetry.space_group_name_H-M   'P 1'
#
loop_
_entity.id
_entity.type
_entity.pdbx_description
1 polymer ?
#
loop_
_entity_poly.entity_id
_entity_poly.type
_entity_poly.pdbx_seq_one_letter_code
_entity_poly.pdbx_strand_id
1 'polypeptide(L)'
;MKPSRAVAATLRGCSSASASVTDPARLTRILPRNALQCRTYSNASRPLQSIFSFLNRNDPDKVPEPGFPIMQSHERRKERIKQVKESWKNPKPAQVRSVPMLSQTNLFHPLSESPIPEMREMGQRIQERAVCPVDVPHEVGKHQVKFECPDCGIPIYCCEEHWMDDYENHVLVCETMREINEDEHDLRSGREFPEFEYQLLEQEDDCLINFTNWDTFLYTREFEAVNDMRALRQVTKLLTYPVTIGSVIHELSPYGLNNRLTYEGLKSFAATRYSLHPVLSGSDGTLKGQKQIPPPMRIFVLGARGEASLPREVWAQLPFMFPRVNFHLAFIGPEVFLQRPRHLDWPPPPRSPGNPFGTLYERPAPRMKISSTSEYFHTLHKTGMFAPYDPYFDVFVLFHPGFSHPASVTNWEETLPMLLETKCPIIVTGYTKEDMDNDVEWVNNTAKGEFDVLMEPGQNRFSSLRWNILETDPTGGLSQSNWGVWAFRGKRYETMQRVTTPDVIQL
;
A
#
# COMPACT_ATOMS: atom_id res chain seq x y z
N MET A 1 56.40 -11.30 23.90
CA MET A 1 57.04 -9.96 23.99
C MET A 1 55.99 -8.91 24.33
N LYS A 2 55.95 -8.44 25.58
CA LYS A 2 55.62 -7.03 25.92
C LYS A 2 56.99 -6.32 26.15
N PRO A 3 57.14 -5.00 26.41
CA PRO A 3 56.17 -3.88 26.54
C PRO A 3 56.62 -2.53 25.92
N SER A 4 55.79 -1.48 26.02
CA SER A 4 56.19 -0.11 26.48
C SER A 4 54.93 0.77 26.67
N ARG A 5 54.49 1.09 27.90
CA ARG A 5 54.79 2.30 28.72
C ARG A 5 54.56 3.62 27.94
N ALA A 6 53.46 4.36 28.19
CA ALA A 6 53.17 5.28 29.31
C ALA A 6 53.98 6.59 29.29
N VAL A 7 53.32 7.73 29.09
CA VAL A 7 53.71 9.04 29.64
C VAL A 7 52.45 9.88 29.89
N ALA A 8 52.27 10.28 31.15
CA ALA A 8 51.40 11.36 31.59
C ALA A 8 52.21 12.66 31.65
N ALA A 9 51.58 13.81 31.35
CA ALA A 9 52.10 15.12 31.73
C ALA A 9 50.94 16.08 32.02
N THR A 10 50.83 16.42 33.30
CA THR A 10 50.12 17.55 33.91
C THR A 10 50.66 18.91 33.44
N LEU A 11 49.85 19.98 33.49
CA LEU A 11 50.08 21.19 34.31
C LEU A 11 49.03 22.31 34.04
N ARG A 12 48.41 22.79 35.15
CA ARG A 12 48.06 24.17 35.58
C ARG A 12 47.42 25.13 34.55
N GLY A 13 46.39 25.92 34.86
CA GLY A 13 45.82 26.40 36.12
C GLY A 13 45.41 27.87 35.93
N CYS A 14 44.29 28.32 36.53
CA CYS A 14 44.15 29.64 37.17
C CYS A 14 42.70 29.93 37.62
N SER A 15 42.64 30.29 38.90
CA SER A 15 41.59 30.77 39.81
C SER A 15 40.83 32.05 39.42
N SER A 16 39.60 32.21 39.91
CA SER A 16 39.19 33.23 40.92
C SER A 16 37.67 33.19 41.18
N ALA A 17 37.24 32.96 42.45
CA ALA A 17 36.56 33.91 43.36
C ALA A 17 35.15 34.35 42.88
N SER A 18 34.04 34.22 43.61
CA SER A 18 33.78 34.67 44.99
C SER A 18 32.31 34.37 45.39
N ALA A 19 32.08 34.18 46.71
CA ALA A 19 30.95 34.64 47.57
C ALA A 19 29.48 34.48 47.08
N SER A 20 28.42 34.21 47.87
CA SER A 20 28.09 33.94 49.28
C SER A 20 26.53 34.02 49.38
N VAL A 21 25.93 33.64 50.52
CA VAL A 21 24.61 34.10 51.06
C VAL A 21 23.43 33.09 51.10
N THR A 22 23.28 32.49 52.29
CA THR A 22 22.09 32.26 53.15
C THR A 22 20.82 31.52 52.65
N ASP A 23 20.58 30.33 53.22
CA ASP A 23 19.61 30.01 54.30
C ASP A 23 18.13 30.51 54.27
N PRO A 24 17.19 29.86 55.00
CA PRO A 24 16.02 29.22 54.41
C PRO A 24 14.69 29.73 55.04
N ALA A 25 13.57 29.06 54.69
CA ALA A 25 12.55 28.58 55.64
C ALA A 25 11.07 28.85 55.27
N ARG A 26 10.26 27.89 55.73
CA ARG A 26 8.93 27.99 56.37
C ARG A 26 7.64 27.78 55.55
N LEU A 27 7.07 26.59 55.84
CA LEU A 27 5.81 26.35 56.57
C LEU A 27 4.46 26.57 55.85
N THR A 28 3.84 25.42 55.52
CA THR A 28 2.54 24.91 56.00
C THR A 28 1.30 25.81 56.04
N ARG A 29 0.17 25.27 55.57
CA ARG A 29 -1.19 25.21 56.20
C ARG A 29 -2.14 24.59 55.13
N ILE A 30 -3.20 23.81 55.34
CA ILE A 30 -3.93 23.14 56.44
C ILE A 30 -4.88 22.14 55.72
N LEU A 31 -5.02 20.91 56.25
CA LEU A 31 -6.01 19.84 55.92
C LEU A 31 -7.38 20.15 56.63
N PRO A 32 -8.47 19.31 56.69
CA PRO A 32 -8.69 17.92 56.24
C PRO A 32 -10.12 17.52 55.73
N ARG A 33 -10.20 16.26 55.25
CA ARG A 33 -11.23 15.19 55.34
C ARG A 33 -12.70 15.51 55.70
N ASN A 34 -13.62 14.89 54.93
CA ASN A 34 -14.54 13.80 55.34
C ASN A 34 -15.44 13.40 54.13
N ALA A 35 -15.34 12.18 53.59
CA ALA A 35 -16.08 10.97 53.97
C ALA A 35 -17.60 11.05 53.69
N LEU A 36 -18.05 10.49 52.56
CA LEU A 36 -19.44 10.08 52.33
C LEU A 36 -19.53 8.77 51.53
N GLN A 37 -20.26 7.81 52.11
CA GLN A 37 -20.61 6.50 51.58
C GLN A 37 -21.89 6.54 50.72
N CYS A 38 -21.92 5.62 49.75
CA CYS A 38 -23.03 4.86 49.17
C CYS A 38 -24.43 5.50 49.04
N ARG A 39 -24.94 5.54 47.80
CA ARG A 39 -26.35 5.20 47.50
C ARG A 39 -26.49 4.50 46.14
N THR A 40 -27.37 3.51 46.18
CA THR A 40 -27.70 2.49 45.19
C THR A 40 -28.56 3.01 44.03
N TYR A 41 -28.42 2.36 42.88
CA TYR A 41 -29.15 2.60 41.63
C TYR A 41 -30.66 2.33 41.76
N SER A 42 -31.47 3.21 41.15
CA SER A 42 -32.85 2.90 40.76
C SER A 42 -33.10 3.41 39.34
N ASN A 43 -33.89 2.62 38.61
CA ASN A 43 -34.13 2.69 37.17
C ASN A 43 -34.95 3.90 36.73
N ALA A 44 -34.61 4.41 35.53
CA ALA A 44 -35.41 5.16 34.54
C ALA A 44 -34.79 6.51 34.10
N SER A 45 -33.93 6.47 33.08
CA SER A 45 -33.48 7.67 32.36
C SER A 45 -34.27 7.85 31.05
N ARG A 46 -35.01 8.95 30.94
CA ARG A 46 -35.56 9.50 29.69
C ARG A 46 -34.49 10.39 29.01
N PRO A 47 -34.51 10.54 27.66
CA PRO A 47 -33.42 11.17 26.92
C PRO A 47 -33.47 12.71 26.97
N LEU A 48 -32.30 13.35 27.03
CA LEU A 48 -32.12 14.81 26.96
C LEU A 48 -32.26 15.31 25.52
N GLN A 49 -33.14 16.30 25.32
CA GLN A 49 -33.35 17.02 24.06
C GLN A 49 -32.39 18.20 23.91
N SER A 50 -32.10 18.53 22.65
CA SER A 50 -31.01 19.36 22.14
C SER A 50 -31.10 20.86 22.44
N ILE A 51 -29.93 21.44 22.73
CA ILE A 51 -29.63 22.85 22.99
C ILE A 51 -29.51 23.64 21.67
N PHE A 52 -30.63 23.87 20.97
CA PHE A 52 -30.66 24.81 19.85
C PHE A 52 -31.89 25.72 19.94
N SER A 53 -31.77 26.78 20.75
CA SER A 53 -32.76 27.87 20.85
C SER A 53 -32.10 29.25 20.83
N PHE A 54 -31.01 29.42 20.07
CA PHE A 54 -30.27 30.68 19.98
C PHE A 54 -30.08 31.14 18.54
N LEU A 55 -31.13 31.21 17.73
CA LEU A 55 -31.15 31.99 16.49
C LEU A 55 -32.56 32.51 16.23
N ASN A 56 -32.94 33.58 16.93
CA ASN A 56 -34.03 34.47 16.53
C ASN A 56 -33.72 35.87 17.04
N ARG A 57 -32.95 36.63 16.26
CA ARG A 57 -32.92 38.10 16.31
C ARG A 57 -32.97 38.59 14.87
N ASN A 58 -34.03 39.33 14.56
CA ASN A 58 -34.26 40.02 13.31
C ASN A 58 -33.55 41.38 13.38
N ASP A 59 -32.47 41.57 12.62
CA ASP A 59 -31.91 42.88 12.32
C ASP A 59 -32.13 43.18 10.82
N PRO A 60 -32.56 44.40 10.43
CA PRO A 60 -33.00 44.71 9.07
C PRO A 60 -31.91 45.39 8.21
N ASP A 61 -30.65 44.97 8.29
CA ASP A 61 -29.58 45.49 7.43
C ASP A 61 -28.68 44.37 6.89
N LYS A 62 -29.00 43.84 5.70
CA LYS A 62 -28.03 43.14 4.85
C LYS A 62 -28.43 43.17 3.37
N VAL A 63 -27.47 43.65 2.58
CA VAL A 63 -27.41 43.77 1.11
C VAL A 63 -27.71 42.42 0.42
N PRO A 64 -28.36 42.39 -0.76
CA PRO A 64 -28.74 41.15 -1.43
C PRO A 64 -27.54 40.48 -2.15
N GLU A 65 -27.30 39.21 -1.86
CA GLU A 65 -26.44 38.33 -2.67
C GLU A 65 -27.26 37.52 -3.69
N PRO A 66 -26.68 37.18 -4.86
CA PRO A 66 -27.41 36.69 -6.03
C PRO A 66 -27.98 35.29 -5.85
N GLY A 67 -29.20 35.12 -6.39
CA GLY A 67 -30.07 33.99 -6.13
C GLY A 67 -29.54 32.62 -6.53
N PHE A 68 -29.50 31.72 -5.55
CA PHE A 68 -29.74 30.29 -5.74
C PHE A 68 -30.95 29.90 -4.87
N PRO A 69 -31.97 29.21 -5.40
CA PRO A 69 -33.13 28.85 -4.62
C PRO A 69 -32.73 27.90 -3.48
N ILE A 70 -32.89 28.34 -2.23
CA ILE A 70 -32.69 27.53 -1.03
C ILE A 70 -33.91 26.62 -0.88
N MET A 71 -33.93 25.49 -1.60
CA MET A 71 -34.93 24.43 -1.33
C MET A 71 -34.61 23.78 0.01
N GLN A 72 -35.62 23.69 0.88
CA GLN A 72 -35.51 23.03 2.19
C GLN A 72 -35.18 21.54 2.00
N SER A 73 -34.41 20.94 2.93
CA SER A 73 -33.89 19.56 2.83
C SER A 73 -34.97 18.50 2.55
N HIS A 74 -36.20 18.76 2.98
CA HIS A 74 -37.36 17.91 2.78
C HIS A 74 -37.86 17.89 1.33
N GLU A 75 -37.76 19.01 0.60
CA GLU A 75 -38.16 19.09 -0.81
C GLU A 75 -37.14 18.38 -1.70
N ARG A 76 -35.84 18.53 -1.42
CA ARG A 76 -34.78 17.75 -2.11
C ARG A 76 -34.95 16.24 -1.92
N ARG A 77 -35.48 15.82 -0.77
CA ARG A 77 -35.78 14.41 -0.49
C ARG A 77 -36.98 13.92 -1.30
N LYS A 78 -38.03 14.74 -1.44
CA LYS A 78 -39.19 14.43 -2.28
C LYS A 78 -38.83 14.35 -3.76
N GLU A 79 -38.00 15.29 -4.26
CA GLU A 79 -37.49 15.29 -5.63
C GLU A 79 -36.70 14.00 -5.93
N ARG A 80 -35.82 13.60 -5.01
CA ARG A 80 -35.05 12.34 -5.13
C ARG A 80 -35.94 11.10 -5.15
N ILE A 81 -36.93 11.03 -4.27
CA ILE A 81 -37.88 9.90 -4.25
C ILE A 81 -38.69 9.86 -5.55
N LYS A 82 -39.05 11.02 -6.11
CA LYS A 82 -39.76 11.12 -7.39
C LYS A 82 -38.88 10.65 -8.55
N GLN A 83 -37.63 11.10 -8.61
CA GLN A 83 -36.65 10.67 -9.62
C GLN A 83 -36.36 9.16 -9.56
N VAL A 84 -36.25 8.59 -8.36
CA VAL A 84 -36.08 7.13 -8.17
C VAL A 84 -37.34 6.38 -8.59
N LYS A 85 -38.55 6.88 -8.27
CA LYS A 85 -39.80 6.25 -8.73
C LYS A 85 -39.98 6.34 -10.24
N GLU A 86 -39.50 7.40 -10.88
CA GLU A 86 -39.52 7.58 -12.33
C GLU A 86 -38.49 6.67 -13.03
N SER A 87 -37.30 6.49 -12.43
CA SER A 87 -36.30 5.56 -12.97
C SER A 87 -36.73 4.09 -12.88
N TRP A 88 -37.53 3.73 -11.89
CA TRP A 88 -38.10 2.38 -11.75
C TRP A 88 -39.26 2.11 -12.71
N LYS A 89 -39.98 3.15 -13.15
CA LYS A 89 -41.10 3.01 -14.11
C LYS A 89 -40.63 2.78 -15.55
N ASN A 90 -39.46 3.29 -15.90
CA ASN A 90 -38.84 3.12 -17.21
C ASN A 90 -37.39 2.63 -17.05
N PRO A 91 -37.16 1.33 -16.76
CA PRO A 91 -35.82 0.79 -16.88
C PRO A 91 -35.43 0.90 -18.36
N LYS A 92 -34.62 1.90 -18.72
CA LYS A 92 -33.94 1.87 -20.01
C LYS A 92 -33.07 0.62 -19.96
N PRO A 93 -33.28 -0.40 -20.80
CA PRO A 93 -32.32 -1.47 -20.90
C PRO A 93 -31.04 -0.80 -21.35
N ALA A 94 -30.05 -0.70 -20.45
CA ALA A 94 -28.70 -0.40 -20.88
C ALA A 94 -28.40 -1.48 -21.92
N GLN A 95 -28.20 -1.10 -23.18
CA GLN A 95 -27.71 -2.02 -24.18
C GLN A 95 -26.36 -2.49 -23.68
N VAL A 96 -26.35 -3.65 -23.01
CA VAL A 96 -25.12 -4.35 -22.70
C VAL A 96 -24.59 -4.73 -24.08
N ARG A 97 -23.61 -3.96 -24.57
CA ARG A 97 -22.87 -4.33 -25.77
C ARG A 97 -22.39 -5.75 -25.54
N SER A 98 -22.90 -6.70 -26.32
CA SER A 98 -22.47 -8.09 -26.23
C SER A 98 -20.96 -8.11 -26.47
N VAL A 99 -20.19 -8.42 -25.42
CA VAL A 99 -18.75 -8.59 -25.54
C VAL A 99 -18.53 -9.73 -26.54
N PRO A 100 -17.78 -9.51 -27.64
CA PRO A 100 -17.54 -10.56 -28.62
C PRO A 100 -16.79 -11.70 -27.93
N MET A 101 -17.41 -12.89 -27.88
CA MET A 101 -16.79 -14.07 -27.28
C MET A 101 -15.71 -14.61 -28.22
N LEU A 102 -14.44 -14.51 -27.82
CA LEU A 102 -13.32 -15.03 -28.60
C LEU A 102 -13.02 -16.48 -28.21
N SER A 103 -12.69 -17.30 -29.22
CA SER A 103 -12.20 -18.66 -28.99
C SER A 103 -10.76 -18.63 -28.46
N GLN A 104 -10.43 -19.51 -27.53
CA GLN A 104 -9.09 -19.63 -26.93
C GLN A 104 -7.97 -19.93 -27.94
N THR A 105 -8.31 -20.48 -29.10
CA THR A 105 -7.38 -20.76 -30.20
C THR A 105 -7.12 -19.56 -31.12
N ASN A 106 -7.86 -18.46 -30.98
CA ASN A 106 -7.77 -17.27 -31.84
C ASN A 106 -7.81 -15.97 -31.02
N LEU A 107 -6.80 -15.80 -30.17
CA LEU A 107 -6.66 -14.64 -29.29
C LEU A 107 -5.70 -13.59 -29.84
N PHE A 108 -4.84 -13.97 -30.78
CA PHE A 108 -3.90 -13.04 -31.40
C PHE A 108 -4.60 -12.25 -32.51
N HIS A 109 -4.69 -10.94 -32.32
CA HIS A 109 -5.12 -9.99 -33.34
C HIS A 109 -4.21 -8.76 -33.28
N PRO A 110 -3.78 -8.21 -34.42
CA PRO A 110 -3.18 -6.87 -34.44
C PRO A 110 -4.10 -5.87 -33.74
N LEU A 111 -3.53 -4.91 -33.00
CA LEU A 111 -4.34 -4.01 -32.18
C LEU A 111 -5.33 -3.21 -33.03
N SER A 112 -4.96 -2.79 -34.24
CA SER A 112 -5.84 -2.08 -35.18
C SER A 112 -7.05 -2.90 -35.66
N GLU A 113 -6.85 -4.19 -35.94
CA GLU A 113 -7.86 -5.10 -36.51
C GLU A 113 -8.64 -5.87 -35.44
N SER A 114 -8.30 -5.67 -34.16
CA SER A 114 -8.90 -6.42 -33.07
C SER A 114 -10.44 -6.28 -33.01
N PRO A 115 -11.16 -7.39 -32.76
CA PRO A 115 -12.63 -7.39 -32.67
C PRO A 115 -13.14 -6.64 -31.43
N ILE A 116 -12.27 -6.40 -30.45
CA ILE A 116 -12.58 -5.74 -29.19
C ILE A 116 -12.29 -4.24 -29.30
N PRO A 117 -13.27 -3.34 -29.02
CA PRO A 117 -13.07 -1.91 -29.17
C PRO A 117 -11.99 -1.34 -28.24
N GLU A 118 -11.88 -1.83 -27.01
CA GLU A 118 -10.87 -1.36 -26.04
C GLU A 118 -9.44 -1.65 -26.49
N MET A 119 -9.21 -2.74 -27.23
CA MET A 119 -7.90 -3.10 -27.79
C MET A 119 -7.52 -2.16 -28.95
N ARG A 120 -8.48 -1.80 -29.80
CA ARG A 120 -8.28 -0.77 -30.83
C ARG A 120 -7.98 0.60 -30.23
N GLU A 121 -8.68 0.98 -29.18
CA GLU A 121 -8.41 2.21 -28.44
C GLU A 121 -7.01 2.20 -27.81
N MET A 122 -6.56 1.05 -27.30
CA MET A 122 -5.18 0.89 -26.81
C MET A 122 -4.16 1.07 -27.94
N GLY A 123 -4.38 0.45 -29.10
CA GLY A 123 -3.55 0.65 -30.29
C GLY A 123 -3.45 2.12 -30.69
N GLN A 124 -4.58 2.85 -30.72
CA GLN A 124 -4.61 4.28 -31.02
C GLN A 124 -3.82 5.11 -30.00
N ARG A 125 -3.98 4.83 -28.69
CA ARG A 125 -3.21 5.54 -27.66
C ARG A 125 -1.71 5.32 -27.80
N ILE A 126 -1.29 4.10 -28.17
CA ILE A 126 0.12 3.81 -28.45
C ILE A 126 0.58 4.58 -29.68
N GLN A 127 -0.17 4.57 -30.78
CA GLN A 127 0.17 5.33 -31.99
C GLN A 127 0.30 6.84 -31.75
N GLU A 128 -0.51 7.40 -30.84
CA GLU A 128 -0.50 8.81 -30.48
C GLU A 128 0.66 9.20 -29.56
N ARG A 129 1.08 8.32 -28.65
CA ARG A 129 2.02 8.63 -27.56
C ARG A 129 3.40 8.04 -27.72
N ALA A 130 3.52 6.89 -28.40
CA ALA A 130 4.77 6.20 -28.58
C ALA A 130 5.68 6.91 -29.58
N VAL A 131 6.99 6.76 -29.37
CA VAL A 131 8.03 7.26 -30.24
C VAL A 131 8.77 6.07 -30.84
N CYS A 132 9.11 6.16 -32.13
CA CYS A 132 9.88 5.12 -32.80
C CYS A 132 11.30 5.03 -32.21
N PRO A 133 11.80 3.83 -31.85
CA PRO A 133 13.07 3.67 -31.16
C PRO A 133 14.31 3.99 -32.01
N VAL A 134 14.18 3.92 -33.34
CA VAL A 134 15.28 4.18 -34.31
C VAL A 134 15.49 5.68 -34.57
N ASP A 135 14.52 6.52 -34.21
CA ASP A 135 14.49 7.93 -34.58
C ASP A 135 15.38 8.76 -33.63
N VAL A 136 16.71 8.69 -33.79
CA VAL A 136 17.66 9.45 -32.97
C VAL A 136 17.93 10.88 -33.50
N PRO A 137 17.68 11.22 -34.78
CA PRO A 137 17.53 12.62 -35.19
C PRO A 137 16.15 12.87 -35.82
N HIS A 138 15.57 14.05 -35.56
CA HIS A 138 14.33 14.63 -36.12
C HIS A 138 13.08 14.57 -35.22
N GLU A 139 12.96 15.63 -34.40
CA GLU A 139 11.74 16.28 -33.91
C GLU A 139 10.57 15.39 -33.44
N VAL A 140 10.40 15.35 -32.11
CA VAL A 140 9.18 14.98 -31.40
C VAL A 140 7.95 15.57 -32.11
N GLY A 141 7.11 14.70 -32.69
CA GLY A 141 5.84 15.09 -33.31
C GLY A 141 5.67 14.79 -34.81
N LYS A 142 6.70 14.34 -35.54
CA LYS A 142 6.57 13.95 -36.97
C LYS A 142 6.40 12.45 -37.22
N HIS A 143 6.96 11.60 -36.35
CA HIS A 143 6.98 10.16 -36.55
C HIS A 143 6.08 9.45 -35.55
N GLN A 144 4.76 9.58 -35.77
CA GLN A 144 3.80 8.72 -35.08
C GLN A 144 4.03 7.27 -35.51
N VAL A 145 3.92 6.38 -34.54
CA VAL A 145 4.02 4.96 -34.75
C VAL A 145 2.80 4.51 -35.57
N LYS A 146 3.02 3.80 -36.67
CA LYS A 146 1.96 3.36 -37.60
C LYS A 146 2.09 1.89 -37.99
N PHE A 147 3.33 1.40 -38.04
CA PHE A 147 3.62 0.05 -38.45
C PHE A 147 3.42 -0.91 -37.28
N GLU A 148 2.50 -1.85 -37.46
CA GLU A 148 2.24 -2.96 -36.54
C GLU A 148 3.07 -4.16 -36.99
N CYS A 149 3.86 -4.72 -36.08
CA CYS A 149 4.64 -5.91 -36.39
C CYS A 149 3.68 -7.11 -36.60
N PRO A 150 3.85 -7.91 -37.67
CA PRO A 150 2.95 -9.03 -37.97
C PRO A 150 2.96 -10.13 -36.91
N ASP A 151 4.05 -10.28 -36.16
CA ASP A 151 4.23 -11.37 -35.19
C ASP A 151 3.71 -11.02 -33.78
N CYS A 152 3.84 -9.75 -33.35
CA CYS A 152 3.37 -9.31 -32.03
C CYS A 152 2.08 -8.48 -32.07
N GLY A 153 1.73 -7.89 -33.23
CA GLY A 153 0.50 -7.14 -33.43
C GLY A 153 0.45 -5.77 -32.74
N ILE A 154 1.57 -5.28 -32.22
CA ILE A 154 1.68 -3.99 -31.52
C ILE A 154 2.33 -2.96 -32.45
N PRO A 155 1.79 -1.73 -32.54
CA PRO A 155 2.42 -0.64 -33.27
C PRO A 155 3.66 -0.15 -32.51
N ILE A 156 4.84 -0.25 -33.13
CA ILE A 156 6.13 0.16 -32.52
C ILE A 156 6.93 1.12 -33.41
N TYR A 157 6.93 0.90 -34.73
CA TYR A 157 7.73 1.67 -35.68
C TYR A 157 6.88 2.63 -36.52
N CYS A 158 7.49 3.69 -37.05
CA CYS A 158 6.82 4.62 -37.94
C CYS A 158 6.65 4.05 -39.36
N CYS A 159 7.58 3.21 -39.82
CA CYS A 159 7.57 2.52 -41.12
C CYS A 159 8.22 1.13 -41.03
N GLU A 160 8.03 0.32 -42.09
CA GLU A 160 8.63 -1.01 -42.22
C GLU A 160 10.17 -0.97 -42.30
N GLU A 161 10.75 0.05 -42.94
CA GLU A 161 12.20 0.20 -43.05
C GLU A 161 12.86 0.33 -41.67
N HIS A 162 12.32 1.16 -40.77
CA HIS A 162 12.85 1.29 -39.41
C HIS A 162 12.62 0.03 -38.57
N TRP A 163 11.55 -0.73 -38.83
CA TRP A 163 11.37 -2.04 -38.20
C TRP A 163 12.45 -3.04 -38.67
N MET A 164 12.81 -3.02 -39.95
CA MET A 164 13.89 -3.86 -40.49
C MET A 164 15.26 -3.46 -39.93
N ASP A 165 15.51 -2.16 -39.78
CA ASP A 165 16.77 -1.65 -39.21
C ASP A 165 16.95 -2.06 -37.72
N ASP A 166 15.86 -2.11 -36.95
CA ASP A 166 15.85 -2.52 -35.53
C ASP A 166 15.43 -3.97 -35.29
N TYR A 167 15.37 -4.77 -36.36
CA TYR A 167 14.81 -6.12 -36.30
C TYR A 167 15.49 -7.00 -35.25
N GLU A 168 16.82 -6.90 -35.12
CA GLU A 168 17.58 -7.70 -34.15
C GLU A 168 17.16 -7.43 -32.70
N ASN A 169 16.94 -6.16 -32.33
CA ASN A 169 16.47 -5.81 -30.99
C ASN A 169 15.00 -6.16 -30.82
N HIS A 170 14.19 -5.95 -31.86
CA HIS A 170 12.77 -6.29 -31.85
C HIS A 170 12.55 -7.78 -31.59
N VAL A 171 13.31 -8.67 -32.23
CA VAL A 171 13.19 -10.12 -32.08
C VAL A 171 13.35 -10.58 -30.63
N LEU A 172 14.21 -9.92 -29.84
CA LEU A 172 14.41 -10.24 -28.41
C LEU A 172 13.16 -9.99 -27.56
N VAL A 173 12.31 -9.05 -27.99
CA VAL A 173 11.14 -8.57 -27.25
C VAL A 173 9.82 -9.03 -27.89
N CYS A 174 9.83 -9.40 -29.16
CA CYS A 174 8.64 -9.70 -29.97
C CYS A 174 7.73 -10.76 -29.33
N GLU A 175 8.32 -11.84 -28.81
CA GLU A 175 7.56 -12.92 -28.15
C GLU A 175 6.82 -12.39 -26.90
N THR A 176 7.52 -11.65 -26.04
CA THR A 176 6.90 -11.07 -24.83
C THR A 176 5.77 -10.10 -25.18
N MET A 177 5.92 -9.34 -26.25
CA MET A 177 4.89 -8.40 -26.74
C MET A 177 3.67 -9.14 -27.30
N ARG A 178 3.90 -10.25 -28.00
CA ARG A 178 2.84 -11.14 -28.45
C ARG A 178 2.07 -11.73 -27.26
N GLU A 179 2.78 -12.15 -26.22
CA GLU A 179 2.15 -12.65 -24.99
C GLU A 179 1.26 -11.59 -24.33
N ILE A 180 1.74 -10.34 -24.23
CA ILE A 180 0.91 -9.23 -23.71
C ILE A 180 -0.36 -9.07 -24.54
N ASN A 181 -0.22 -9.09 -25.87
CA ASN A 181 -1.36 -8.95 -26.76
C ASN A 181 -2.40 -10.06 -26.57
N GLU A 182 -1.95 -11.32 -26.54
CA GLU A 182 -2.82 -12.48 -26.30
C GLU A 182 -3.47 -12.44 -24.90
N ASP A 183 -2.71 -12.07 -23.88
CA ASP A 183 -3.19 -11.98 -22.49
C ASP A 183 -4.24 -10.87 -22.30
N GLU A 184 -4.10 -9.72 -22.99
CA GLU A 184 -5.09 -8.63 -22.97
C GLU A 184 -6.37 -8.99 -23.75
N HIS A 185 -6.24 -9.71 -24.87
CA HIS A 185 -7.38 -10.25 -25.62
C HIS A 185 -8.11 -11.32 -24.83
N ASP A 186 -7.40 -12.19 -24.10
CA ASP A 186 -8.00 -13.22 -23.26
C ASP A 186 -8.86 -12.60 -22.16
N LEU A 187 -8.35 -11.60 -21.43
CA LEU A 187 -9.12 -10.91 -20.38
C LEU A 187 -10.42 -10.27 -20.88
N ARG A 188 -10.44 -9.84 -22.15
CA ARG A 188 -11.59 -9.17 -22.78
C ARG A 188 -12.39 -10.10 -23.69
N SER A 189 -12.01 -11.37 -23.78
CA SER A 189 -12.71 -12.39 -24.56
C SER A 189 -14.09 -12.72 -24.00
N GLY A 190 -14.37 -12.34 -22.74
CA GLY A 190 -15.63 -12.67 -22.07
C GLY A 190 -15.76 -14.13 -21.65
N ARG A 191 -14.66 -14.91 -21.66
CA ARG A 191 -14.66 -16.24 -21.08
C ARG A 191 -14.87 -16.19 -19.56
N GLU A 192 -15.29 -17.30 -19.00
CA GLU A 192 -15.22 -17.53 -17.57
C GLU A 192 -13.77 -17.83 -17.17
N PHE A 193 -13.35 -17.28 -16.04
CA PHE A 193 -12.02 -17.44 -15.48
C PHE A 193 -12.12 -18.30 -14.22
N PRO A 194 -12.13 -19.65 -14.34
CA PRO A 194 -12.09 -20.52 -13.17
C PRO A 194 -10.87 -20.23 -12.30
N GLU A 195 -9.78 -19.74 -12.90
CA GLU A 195 -8.57 -19.37 -12.16
C GLU A 195 -8.73 -18.18 -11.20
N PHE A 196 -9.81 -17.38 -11.34
CA PHE A 196 -10.15 -16.31 -10.41
C PHE A 196 -11.14 -16.76 -9.32
N GLU A 197 -11.52 -18.03 -9.30
CA GLU A 197 -12.20 -18.63 -8.16
C GLU A 197 -11.19 -18.84 -7.04
N TYR A 198 -10.84 -17.74 -6.37
CA TYR A 198 -10.07 -17.78 -5.15
C TYR A 198 -10.89 -18.57 -4.15
N GLN A 199 -10.46 -19.78 -3.80
CA GLN A 199 -11.12 -20.54 -2.77
C GLN A 199 -11.19 -19.68 -1.51
N LEU A 200 -12.42 -19.29 -1.13
CA LEU A 200 -12.71 -18.48 0.05
C LEU A 200 -12.66 -19.32 1.33
N LEU A 201 -12.19 -20.57 1.22
CA LEU A 201 -12.06 -21.48 2.34
C LEU A 201 -10.82 -21.07 3.13
N GLU A 202 -11.03 -20.76 4.40
CA GLU A 202 -9.94 -20.58 5.36
C GLU A 202 -9.13 -21.89 5.38
N GLN A 203 -7.81 -21.78 5.24
CA GLN A 203 -6.93 -22.94 5.31
C GLN A 203 -7.00 -23.53 6.72
N GLU A 204 -6.99 -24.86 6.81
CA GLU A 204 -6.93 -25.54 8.10
C GLU A 204 -5.66 -25.13 8.86
N ASP A 205 -5.78 -25.01 10.18
CA ASP A 205 -4.72 -24.48 11.08
C ASP A 205 -3.38 -25.22 10.98
N ASP A 206 -3.36 -26.45 10.44
CA ASP A 206 -2.22 -27.36 10.40
C ASP A 206 -1.53 -27.44 9.02
N CYS A 207 -2.11 -26.83 7.97
CA CYS A 207 -1.53 -26.90 6.64
C CYS A 207 -0.37 -25.89 6.48
N LEU A 208 0.83 -26.42 6.21
CA LEU A 208 2.03 -25.61 5.99
C LEU A 208 2.08 -25.04 4.58
N ILE A 209 2.42 -23.75 4.49
CA ILE A 209 2.55 -23.04 3.21
C ILE A 209 4.02 -23.08 2.76
N ASN A 210 4.24 -23.42 1.49
CA ASN A 210 5.58 -23.39 0.90
C ASN A 210 5.77 -22.16 0.00
N PHE A 211 6.76 -21.33 0.34
CA PHE A 211 7.09 -20.10 -0.39
C PHE A 211 8.25 -20.24 -1.39
N THR A 212 8.60 -21.44 -1.85
CA THR A 212 9.73 -21.61 -2.79
C THR A 212 9.48 -21.01 -4.17
N ASN A 213 8.36 -21.36 -4.80
CA ASN A 213 7.94 -20.97 -6.15
C ASN A 213 6.41 -20.77 -6.20
N TRP A 214 5.91 -20.14 -7.26
CA TRP A 214 4.46 -19.98 -7.49
C TRP A 214 3.71 -21.32 -7.47
N ASP A 215 4.20 -22.35 -8.18
CA ASP A 215 3.51 -23.64 -8.27
C ASP A 215 3.40 -24.34 -6.91
N THR A 216 4.48 -24.35 -6.13
CA THR A 216 4.48 -24.94 -4.79
C THR A 216 3.55 -24.18 -3.85
N PHE A 217 3.51 -22.86 -3.98
CA PHE A 217 2.64 -22.01 -3.17
C PHE A 217 1.17 -22.31 -3.47
N LEU A 218 0.78 -22.25 -4.75
CA LEU A 218 -0.59 -22.53 -5.20
C LEU A 218 -1.03 -23.95 -4.82
N TYR A 219 -0.14 -24.94 -4.95
CA TYR A 219 -0.40 -26.31 -4.54
C TYR A 219 -0.64 -26.43 -3.03
N THR A 220 0.23 -25.86 -2.18
CA THR A 220 0.03 -25.90 -0.72
C THR A 220 -1.18 -25.13 -0.23
N ARG A 221 -1.70 -24.23 -1.07
CA ARG A 221 -2.90 -23.44 -0.84
C ARG A 221 -4.14 -24.04 -1.49
N GLU A 222 -4.04 -25.26 -1.99
CA GLU A 222 -5.15 -26.06 -2.56
C GLU A 222 -5.88 -25.39 -3.73
N PHE A 223 -5.24 -24.44 -4.42
CA PHE A 223 -5.78 -23.86 -5.63
C PHE A 223 -6.05 -24.94 -6.68
N GLU A 224 -7.06 -24.71 -7.53
CA GLU A 224 -7.27 -25.56 -8.69
C GLU A 224 -5.99 -25.59 -9.54
N ALA A 225 -5.61 -26.78 -10.02
CA ALA A 225 -4.37 -26.98 -10.74
C ALA A 225 -4.37 -26.18 -12.05
N VAL A 226 -3.69 -25.03 -12.03
CA VAL A 226 -3.49 -24.19 -13.21
C VAL A 226 -2.35 -24.76 -14.05
N ASN A 227 -2.70 -25.49 -15.11
CA ASN A 227 -1.71 -26.11 -15.99
C ASN A 227 -1.23 -25.18 -17.13
N ASP A 228 -2.05 -24.18 -17.47
CA ASP A 228 -1.74 -23.26 -18.57
C ASP A 228 -0.96 -22.04 -18.06
N MET A 229 0.18 -21.76 -18.71
CA MET A 229 1.03 -20.60 -18.38
C MET A 229 0.27 -19.27 -18.51
N ARG A 230 -0.64 -19.16 -19.48
CA ARG A 230 -1.49 -17.97 -19.67
C ARG A 230 -2.37 -17.71 -18.45
N ALA A 231 -3.09 -18.73 -17.98
CA ALA A 231 -3.93 -18.63 -16.78
C ALA A 231 -3.06 -18.29 -15.56
N LEU A 232 -1.88 -18.90 -15.43
CA LEU A 232 -0.92 -18.59 -14.36
C LEU A 232 -0.48 -17.11 -14.39
N ARG A 233 -0.20 -16.54 -15.58
CA ARG A 233 0.10 -15.11 -15.72
C ARG A 233 -1.04 -14.22 -15.21
N GLN A 234 -2.29 -14.57 -15.50
CA GLN A 234 -3.43 -13.79 -15.02
C GLN A 234 -3.61 -13.86 -13.50
N VAL A 235 -3.50 -15.05 -12.92
CA VAL A 235 -3.60 -15.25 -11.46
C VAL A 235 -2.49 -14.52 -10.72
N THR A 236 -1.25 -14.69 -11.17
CA THR A 236 -0.07 -14.11 -10.50
C THR A 236 -0.07 -12.58 -10.53
N LYS A 237 -0.64 -11.94 -11.57
CA LYS A 237 -0.80 -10.47 -11.64
C LYS A 237 -1.61 -9.91 -10.47
N LEU A 238 -2.63 -10.63 -10.01
CA LEU A 238 -3.49 -10.18 -8.91
C LEU A 238 -2.92 -10.62 -7.56
N LEU A 239 -2.48 -11.88 -7.45
CA LEU A 239 -1.98 -12.45 -6.20
C LEU A 239 -0.62 -11.89 -5.76
N THR A 240 0.19 -11.33 -6.67
CA THR A 240 1.52 -10.82 -6.32
C THR A 240 1.49 -9.81 -5.18
N TYR A 241 0.46 -8.98 -5.05
CA TYR A 241 0.37 -7.95 -4.00
C TYR A 241 0.28 -8.54 -2.59
N PRO A 242 -0.76 -9.33 -2.22
CA PRO A 242 -0.84 -9.94 -0.91
C PRO A 242 0.27 -10.98 -0.68
N VAL A 243 0.64 -11.76 -1.71
CA VAL A 243 1.63 -12.84 -1.57
C VAL A 243 3.04 -12.29 -1.36
N THR A 244 3.42 -11.19 -2.01
CA THR A 244 4.72 -10.56 -1.76
C THR A 244 4.84 -10.12 -0.31
N ILE A 245 3.80 -9.48 0.24
CA ILE A 245 3.77 -9.08 1.66
C ILE A 245 3.88 -10.32 2.55
N GLY A 246 3.03 -11.32 2.32
CA GLY A 246 3.03 -12.58 3.06
C GLY A 246 4.40 -13.26 3.04
N SER A 247 5.02 -13.38 1.87
CA SER A 247 6.32 -14.05 1.69
C SER A 247 7.45 -13.41 2.49
N VAL A 248 7.40 -12.10 2.76
CA VAL A 248 8.42 -11.39 3.54
C VAL A 248 8.18 -11.57 5.04
N ILE A 249 6.92 -11.45 5.48
CA ILE A 249 6.55 -11.45 6.91
C ILE A 249 6.25 -12.83 7.49
N HIS A 250 6.09 -13.87 6.66
CA HIS A 250 5.79 -15.22 7.08
C HIS A 250 7.01 -15.92 7.72
N GLU A 251 6.79 -16.87 8.63
CA GLU A 251 7.86 -17.60 9.30
C GLU A 251 8.71 -18.44 8.33
N LEU A 252 8.05 -19.13 7.40
CA LEU A 252 8.66 -19.91 6.30
C LEU A 252 9.05 -19.06 5.09
N SER A 253 9.39 -17.79 5.32
CA SER A 253 9.85 -16.88 4.27
C SER A 253 11.05 -17.47 3.51
N PRO A 254 11.12 -17.33 2.18
CA PRO A 254 12.28 -17.76 1.40
C PRO A 254 13.51 -16.88 1.64
N TYR A 255 13.31 -15.72 2.30
CA TYR A 255 14.34 -14.74 2.62
C TYR A 255 14.94 -15.02 4.00
N GLY A 256 16.25 -15.23 4.01
CA GLY A 256 17.05 -15.50 5.20
C GLY A 256 18.45 -14.89 5.07
N LEU A 257 19.34 -15.12 6.03
CA LEU A 257 20.71 -14.56 6.02
C LEU A 257 21.51 -14.92 4.76
N ASN A 258 21.31 -16.13 4.23
CA ASN A 258 21.96 -16.57 3.00
C ASN A 258 21.28 -16.00 1.74
N ASN A 259 20.01 -15.56 1.88
CA ASN A 259 19.13 -15.15 0.79
C ASN A 259 18.68 -13.70 1.02
N ARG A 260 19.59 -12.74 0.83
CA ARG A 260 19.37 -11.28 0.75
C ARG A 260 18.93 -10.56 2.04
N LEU A 261 18.70 -11.27 3.14
CA LEU A 261 18.32 -10.64 4.41
C LEU A 261 19.55 -10.20 5.19
N THR A 262 19.59 -8.94 5.62
CA THR A 262 20.68 -8.42 6.45
C THR A 262 20.48 -8.83 7.92
N TYR A 263 21.51 -8.66 8.75
CA TYR A 263 21.39 -8.90 10.19
C TYR A 263 20.32 -8.02 10.87
N GLU A 264 20.17 -6.77 10.44
CA GLU A 264 19.11 -5.88 10.95
C GLU A 264 17.73 -6.27 10.41
N GLY A 265 17.67 -6.77 9.18
CA GLY A 265 16.51 -7.43 8.60
C GLY A 265 16.03 -8.60 9.44
N LEU A 266 16.93 -9.51 9.77
CA LEU A 266 16.62 -10.67 10.59
C LEU A 266 16.05 -10.26 11.96
N LYS A 267 16.67 -9.30 12.65
CA LYS A 267 16.17 -8.81 13.94
C LYS A 267 14.75 -8.22 13.84
N SER A 268 14.48 -7.47 12.77
CA SER A 268 13.19 -6.80 12.58
C SER A 268 12.10 -7.79 12.21
N PHE A 269 12.32 -8.57 11.14
CA PHE A 269 11.32 -9.52 10.66
C PHE A 269 11.15 -10.73 11.57
N ALA A 270 12.17 -11.19 12.30
CA ALA A 270 11.98 -12.29 13.26
C ALA A 270 10.97 -11.92 14.36
N ALA A 271 10.96 -10.66 14.79
CA ALA A 271 10.02 -10.20 15.79
C ALA A 271 8.60 -10.07 15.22
N THR A 272 8.45 -9.57 13.99
CA THR A 272 7.18 -9.55 13.25
C THR A 272 6.64 -10.97 13.00
N ARG A 273 7.49 -11.89 12.54
CA ARG A 273 7.18 -13.31 12.32
C ARG A 273 6.72 -13.99 13.60
N TYR A 274 7.40 -13.74 14.72
CA TYR A 274 7.01 -14.28 16.02
C TYR A 274 5.62 -13.80 16.47
N SER A 275 5.30 -12.52 16.23
CA SER A 275 3.98 -11.97 16.53
C SER A 275 2.86 -12.57 15.66
N LEU A 276 3.19 -13.03 14.45
CA LEU A 276 2.23 -13.60 13.50
C LEU A 276 1.86 -15.06 13.76
N HIS A 277 2.73 -15.80 14.45
CA HIS A 277 2.54 -17.23 14.75
C HIS A 277 2.55 -17.47 16.28
N PRO A 278 1.49 -17.03 17.00
CA PRO A 278 1.39 -17.34 18.42
C PRO A 278 1.27 -18.86 18.62
N VAL A 279 2.02 -19.36 19.60
CA VAL A 279 1.95 -20.77 20.01
C VAL A 279 0.53 -21.15 20.43
N LEU A 280 0.10 -22.35 20.00
CA LEU A 280 -1.13 -23.00 20.48
C LEU A 280 -1.02 -23.23 21.99
N SER A 281 -1.46 -22.28 22.80
CA SER A 281 -1.73 -22.56 24.19
C SER A 281 -3.13 -23.14 24.27
N GLY A 282 -3.21 -24.43 24.64
CA GLY A 282 -4.45 -25.02 25.09
C GLY A 282 -5.09 -24.09 26.12
N SER A 283 -6.27 -23.59 25.81
CA SER A 283 -7.09 -22.88 26.77
C SER A 283 -7.51 -23.92 27.82
N ASP A 284 -6.74 -24.09 28.88
CA ASP A 284 -7.05 -24.97 30.02
C ASP A 284 -8.27 -24.50 30.84
N GLY A 285 -9.17 -23.69 30.25
CA GLY A 285 -10.38 -23.15 30.87
C GLY A 285 -10.12 -22.29 32.12
N THR A 286 -8.86 -22.10 32.51
CA THR A 286 -8.45 -21.44 33.74
C THR A 286 -8.16 -19.97 33.45
N LEU A 287 -8.84 -19.08 34.16
CA LEU A 287 -8.71 -17.61 34.08
C LEU A 287 -7.27 -17.07 34.17
N LYS A 288 -6.32 -17.86 34.69
CA LYS A 288 -4.89 -17.49 34.77
C LYS A 288 -4.12 -17.61 33.44
N GLY A 289 -4.70 -18.27 32.44
CA GLY A 289 -4.08 -18.52 31.12
C GLY A 289 -4.71 -17.76 29.96
N GLN A 290 -5.72 -16.90 30.19
CA GLN A 290 -6.28 -16.04 29.14
C GLN A 290 -5.25 -14.99 28.74
N LYS A 291 -4.39 -15.32 27.76
CA LYS A 291 -3.61 -14.31 27.06
C LYS A 291 -4.58 -13.38 26.33
N GLN A 292 -4.34 -12.08 26.46
CA GLN A 292 -5.02 -11.07 25.66
C GLN A 292 -4.86 -11.43 24.19
N ILE A 293 -5.95 -11.34 23.43
CA ILE A 293 -5.90 -11.46 21.96
C ILE A 293 -4.85 -10.45 21.48
N PRO A 294 -3.83 -10.90 20.73
CA PRO A 294 -2.79 -9.99 20.27
C PRO A 294 -3.42 -8.86 19.45
N PRO A 295 -2.84 -7.65 19.50
CA PRO A 295 -3.32 -6.56 18.68
C PRO A 295 -3.27 -6.96 17.19
N PRO A 296 -4.18 -6.44 16.36
CA PRO A 296 -4.16 -6.74 14.94
C PRO A 296 -2.87 -6.21 14.31
N MET A 297 -2.27 -6.99 13.42
CA MET A 297 -1.16 -6.54 12.60
C MET A 297 -1.67 -5.46 11.63
N ARG A 298 -1.04 -4.30 11.62
CA ARG A 298 -1.38 -3.18 10.74
C ARG A 298 -0.41 -3.14 9.57
N ILE A 299 -0.95 -3.16 8.36
CA ILE A 299 -0.16 -3.04 7.12
C ILE A 299 -0.58 -1.75 6.46
N PHE A 300 0.35 -0.81 6.33
CA PHE A 300 0.12 0.48 5.71
C PHE A 300 0.61 0.44 4.29
N VAL A 301 -0.31 0.43 3.33
CA VAL A 301 0.00 0.52 1.91
C VAL A 301 -0.04 1.98 1.50
N LEU A 302 1.14 2.55 1.26
CA LEU A 302 1.30 3.95 0.95
C LEU A 302 1.36 4.17 -0.56
N GLY A 303 0.74 5.26 -1.02
CA GLY A 303 0.64 5.56 -2.44
C GLY A 303 -0.23 4.56 -3.19
N ALA A 304 -1.21 3.93 -2.54
CA ALA A 304 -2.05 2.90 -3.16
C ALA A 304 -2.86 3.49 -4.33
N ARG A 305 -2.73 2.85 -5.51
CA ARG A 305 -3.43 3.18 -6.77
C ARG A 305 -4.27 1.99 -7.22
N GLY A 306 -3.71 1.13 -8.07
CA GLY A 306 -4.33 -0.10 -8.54
C GLY A 306 -4.58 -1.10 -7.40
N GLU A 307 -3.75 -1.08 -6.36
CA GLU A 307 -3.82 -2.00 -5.22
C GLU A 307 -5.11 -1.82 -4.41
N ALA A 308 -5.58 -0.57 -4.29
CA ALA A 308 -6.85 -0.24 -3.65
C ALA A 308 -8.06 -0.69 -4.48
N SER A 309 -7.88 -0.86 -5.78
CA SER A 309 -8.91 -1.24 -6.75
C SER A 309 -9.00 -2.75 -6.97
N LEU A 310 -8.04 -3.52 -6.45
CA LEU A 310 -8.07 -4.98 -6.50
C LEU A 310 -9.33 -5.56 -5.82
N PRO A 311 -9.86 -6.69 -6.33
CA PRO A 311 -10.94 -7.42 -5.68
C PRO A 311 -10.59 -7.73 -4.23
N ARG A 312 -11.59 -7.67 -3.35
CA ARG A 312 -11.36 -7.85 -1.92
C ARG A 312 -11.02 -9.29 -1.55
N GLU A 313 -11.44 -10.23 -2.39
CA GLU A 313 -11.15 -11.65 -2.34
C GLU A 313 -9.65 -11.91 -2.51
N VAL A 314 -8.96 -11.11 -3.34
CA VAL A 314 -7.50 -11.17 -3.51
C VAL A 314 -6.81 -10.78 -2.20
N TRP A 315 -7.23 -9.67 -1.60
CA TRP A 315 -6.69 -9.22 -0.32
C TRP A 315 -7.04 -10.15 0.85
N ALA A 316 -8.18 -10.83 0.78
CA ALA A 316 -8.56 -11.86 1.75
C ALA A 316 -7.61 -13.07 1.77
N GLN A 317 -6.80 -13.28 0.73
CA GLN A 317 -5.75 -14.31 0.77
C GLN A 317 -4.68 -14.04 1.83
N LEU A 318 -4.45 -12.78 2.21
CA LEU A 318 -3.47 -12.41 3.23
C LEU A 318 -3.80 -13.00 4.61
N PRO A 319 -4.97 -12.74 5.23
CA PRO A 319 -5.33 -13.37 6.51
C PRO A 319 -5.44 -14.89 6.41
N PHE A 320 -5.75 -15.45 5.23
CA PHE A 320 -5.80 -16.91 5.06
C PHE A 320 -4.43 -17.57 5.14
N MET A 321 -3.33 -16.84 4.88
CA MET A 321 -1.97 -17.33 5.13
C MET A 321 -1.61 -17.33 6.64
N PHE A 322 -2.42 -16.67 7.48
CA PHE A 322 -2.14 -16.45 8.90
C PHE A 322 -3.40 -16.71 9.74
N PRO A 323 -3.72 -17.99 10.02
CA PRO A 323 -5.00 -18.37 10.58
C PRO A 323 -5.19 -17.95 12.06
N ARG A 324 -4.20 -17.31 12.70
CA ARG A 324 -4.26 -16.95 14.14
C ARG A 324 -4.16 -15.47 14.45
N VAL A 325 -3.96 -14.62 13.44
CA VAL A 325 -3.85 -13.15 13.64
C VAL A 325 -4.96 -12.39 12.93
N ASN A 326 -5.25 -11.19 13.42
CA ASN A 326 -6.18 -10.25 12.79
C ASN A 326 -5.37 -9.20 12.02
N PHE A 327 -5.83 -8.84 10.83
CA PHE A 327 -5.16 -7.87 9.97
C PHE A 327 -5.96 -6.58 9.86
N HIS A 328 -5.23 -5.47 9.82
CA HIS A 328 -5.74 -4.16 9.46
C HIS A 328 -4.91 -3.60 8.30
N LEU A 329 -5.48 -3.58 7.10
CA LEU A 329 -4.85 -3.04 5.91
C LEU A 329 -5.28 -1.59 5.70
N ALA A 330 -4.35 -0.66 5.72
CA ALA A 330 -4.61 0.77 5.54
C ALA A 330 -4.07 1.24 4.17
N PHE A 331 -4.97 1.48 3.22
CA PHE A 331 -4.66 2.14 1.95
C PHE A 331 -4.62 3.65 2.15
N ILE A 332 -3.46 4.24 1.87
CA ILE A 332 -3.21 5.66 2.05
C ILE A 332 -2.70 6.22 0.72
N GLY A 333 -3.38 7.23 0.18
CA GLY A 333 -2.92 7.94 -0.99
C GLY A 333 -4.04 8.70 -1.72
N PRO A 334 -3.71 9.76 -2.47
CA PRO A 334 -4.71 10.56 -3.18
C PRO A 334 -5.50 9.77 -4.24
N GLU A 335 -4.89 8.73 -4.80
CA GLU A 335 -5.44 7.97 -5.92
C GLU A 335 -6.26 6.74 -5.51
N VAL A 336 -6.42 6.50 -4.21
CA VAL A 336 -7.14 5.34 -3.65
C VAL A 336 -8.58 5.21 -4.17
N PHE A 337 -9.23 6.34 -4.50
CA PHE A 337 -10.61 6.34 -5.00
C PHE A 337 -10.72 6.54 -6.53
N LEU A 338 -9.62 6.73 -7.27
CA LEU A 338 -9.68 7.07 -8.70
C LEU A 338 -10.23 5.93 -9.57
N GLN A 339 -9.82 4.69 -9.31
CA GLN A 339 -10.11 3.51 -10.15
C GLN A 339 -11.00 2.49 -9.43
N ARG A 340 -11.86 2.96 -8.52
CA ARG A 340 -12.72 2.06 -7.75
C ARG A 340 -13.64 1.25 -8.68
N PRO A 341 -13.72 -0.09 -8.50
CA PRO A 341 -14.64 -0.93 -9.24
C PRO A 341 -16.08 -0.43 -9.13
N ARG A 342 -16.83 -0.47 -10.23
CA ARG A 342 -18.24 -0.04 -10.29
C ARG A 342 -19.13 -0.75 -9.27
N HIS A 343 -18.78 -1.96 -8.81
CA HIS A 343 -19.57 -2.70 -7.81
C HIS A 343 -19.41 -2.19 -6.37
N LEU A 344 -18.41 -1.34 -6.09
CA LEU A 344 -18.27 -0.64 -4.82
C LEU A 344 -18.98 0.72 -4.92
N ASP A 345 -20.29 0.68 -5.18
CA ASP A 345 -21.19 1.80 -5.52
C ASP A 345 -21.28 2.94 -4.48
N TRP A 346 -20.61 2.83 -3.32
CA TRP A 346 -20.68 3.86 -2.31
C TRP A 346 -19.63 4.96 -2.57
N PRO A 347 -20.05 6.23 -2.75
CA PRO A 347 -19.10 7.34 -2.80
C PRO A 347 -18.27 7.40 -1.52
N PRO A 348 -17.04 7.95 -1.54
CA PRO A 348 -16.27 8.12 -0.32
C PRO A 348 -17.12 8.88 0.73
N PRO A 349 -17.11 8.44 1.99
CA PRO A 349 -17.96 9.04 3.01
C PRO A 349 -17.60 10.53 3.17
N PRO A 350 -18.61 11.42 3.32
CA PRO A 350 -18.33 12.84 3.50
C PRO A 350 -17.52 13.07 4.77
N ARG A 351 -16.59 14.02 4.72
CA ARG A 351 -15.79 14.43 5.88
C ARG A 351 -16.72 14.92 6.98
N SER A 352 -16.58 14.37 8.17
CA SER A 352 -17.37 14.73 9.35
C SER A 352 -16.46 14.93 10.55
N PRO A 353 -16.89 15.61 11.63
CA PRO A 353 -16.04 15.79 12.81
C PRO A 353 -15.52 14.48 13.43
N GLY A 354 -16.26 13.37 13.27
CA GLY A 354 -15.83 12.03 13.70
C GLY A 354 -14.99 11.26 12.67
N ASN A 355 -14.94 11.72 11.41
CA ASN A 355 -14.14 11.16 10.35
C ASN A 355 -13.60 12.30 9.47
N PRO A 356 -12.56 13.03 9.94
CA PRO A 356 -12.09 14.25 9.30
C PRO A 356 -11.51 14.00 7.90
N PHE A 357 -10.97 12.80 7.66
CA PHE A 357 -10.32 12.45 6.40
C PHE A 357 -11.22 11.69 5.42
N GLY A 358 -12.50 11.43 5.78
CA GLY A 358 -13.40 10.65 4.92
C GLY A 358 -12.92 9.21 4.70
N THR A 359 -12.32 8.61 5.73
CA THR A 359 -11.81 7.23 5.68
C THR A 359 -12.97 6.26 5.49
N LEU A 360 -12.88 5.38 4.51
CA LEU A 360 -13.83 4.27 4.36
C LEU A 360 -13.30 3.05 5.10
N TYR A 361 -14.17 2.37 5.84
CA TYR A 361 -13.85 1.11 6.51
C TYR A 361 -14.65 -0.03 5.88
N GLU A 362 -13.95 -1.08 5.49
CA GLU A 362 -14.53 -2.29 4.91
C GLU A 362 -14.03 -3.51 5.70
N ARG A 363 -14.80 -4.59 5.70
CA ARG A 363 -14.44 -5.85 6.37
C ARG A 363 -14.68 -7.01 5.42
N PRO A 364 -13.73 -7.30 4.51
CA PRO A 364 -13.93 -8.31 3.47
C PRO A 364 -13.83 -9.75 3.98
N ALA A 365 -13.07 -9.99 5.06
CA ALA A 365 -12.94 -11.30 5.70
C ALA A 365 -13.12 -11.16 7.22
N PRO A 366 -13.50 -12.23 7.95
CA PRO A 366 -13.75 -12.16 9.39
C PRO A 366 -12.59 -11.56 10.18
N ARG A 367 -11.36 -11.86 9.76
CA ARG A 367 -10.11 -11.48 10.43
C ARG A 367 -9.39 -10.31 9.77
N MET A 368 -10.02 -9.62 8.82
CA MET A 368 -9.39 -8.54 8.07
C MET A 368 -10.29 -7.31 8.02
N LYS A 369 -9.69 -6.17 8.35
CA LYS A 369 -10.30 -4.85 8.19
C LYS A 369 -9.48 -4.05 7.18
N ILE A 370 -10.14 -3.40 6.24
CA ILE A 370 -9.52 -2.47 5.30
C ILE A 370 -9.95 -1.04 5.65
N SER A 371 -9.00 -0.11 5.70
CA SER A 371 -9.26 1.32 5.79
C SER A 371 -8.68 2.04 4.56
N SER A 372 -9.48 2.84 3.87
CA SER A 372 -9.06 3.58 2.67
C SER A 372 -9.16 5.08 2.91
N THR A 373 -8.05 5.80 2.72
CA THR A 373 -7.94 7.25 2.97
C THR A 373 -7.28 7.96 1.78
N SER A 374 -7.89 9.06 1.32
CA SER A 374 -7.42 9.82 0.15
C SER A 374 -6.32 10.85 0.44
N GLU A 375 -5.75 10.86 1.63
CA GLU A 375 -4.76 11.87 2.04
C GLU A 375 -3.34 11.32 1.97
N TYR A 376 -2.36 12.20 1.92
CA TYR A 376 -0.95 11.81 1.99
C TYR A 376 -0.54 11.34 3.39
N PHE A 377 0.44 10.44 3.45
CA PHE A 377 0.92 9.89 4.72
C PHE A 377 1.47 10.95 5.66
N HIS A 378 2.25 11.92 5.16
CA HIS A 378 2.82 12.98 6.00
C HIS A 378 1.75 13.79 6.75
N THR A 379 0.59 14.02 6.14
CA THR A 379 -0.55 14.69 6.78
C THR A 379 -1.19 13.83 7.87
N LEU A 380 -1.35 12.53 7.61
CA LEU A 380 -1.91 11.57 8.57
C LEU A 380 -0.95 11.32 9.76
N HIS A 381 0.36 11.33 9.49
CA HIS A 381 1.39 11.21 10.50
C HIS A 381 1.39 12.42 11.45
N LYS A 382 1.39 13.65 10.90
CA LYS A 382 1.33 14.90 11.68
C LYS A 382 0.10 15.01 12.58
N THR A 383 -1.02 14.46 12.14
CA THR A 383 -2.29 14.47 12.89
C THR A 383 -2.37 13.35 13.93
N GLY A 384 -1.41 12.42 13.93
CA GLY A 384 -1.33 11.34 14.90
C GLY A 384 -2.42 10.29 14.75
N MET A 385 -3.11 10.21 13.60
CA MET A 385 -4.27 9.33 13.42
C MET A 385 -3.94 7.84 13.66
N PHE A 386 -2.76 7.40 13.27
CA PHE A 386 -2.31 6.01 13.41
C PHE A 386 -1.30 5.79 14.53
N ALA A 387 -0.90 6.85 15.24
CA ALA A 387 0.00 6.75 16.37
C ALA A 387 -0.71 6.08 17.57
N PRO A 388 0.00 5.28 18.39
CA PRO A 388 1.42 4.96 18.32
C PRO A 388 1.75 3.90 17.25
N TYR A 389 2.97 3.95 16.71
CA TYR A 389 3.49 2.90 15.82
C TYR A 389 4.26 1.85 16.63
N ASP A 390 4.09 0.58 16.28
CA ASP A 390 4.77 -0.56 16.89
C ASP A 390 5.52 -1.36 15.81
N PRO A 391 6.86 -1.35 15.79
CA PRO A 391 7.66 -2.11 14.82
C PRO A 391 7.43 -3.62 14.82
N TYR A 392 6.76 -4.18 15.83
CA TYR A 392 6.43 -5.62 15.89
C TYR A 392 5.11 -5.97 15.20
N PHE A 393 4.17 -5.03 15.14
CA PHE A 393 2.83 -5.24 14.59
C PHE A 393 2.52 -4.37 13.37
N ASP A 394 3.37 -3.39 13.07
CA ASP A 394 3.19 -2.46 11.96
C ASP A 394 4.22 -2.68 10.87
N VAL A 395 3.75 -2.74 9.63
CA VAL A 395 4.58 -2.85 8.44
C VAL A 395 4.12 -1.82 7.42
N PHE A 396 5.06 -1.10 6.83
CA PHE A 396 4.79 -0.21 5.70
C PHE A 396 5.13 -0.92 4.40
N VAL A 397 4.26 -0.77 3.40
CA VAL A 397 4.45 -1.36 2.07
C VAL A 397 4.24 -0.27 1.03
N LEU A 398 5.21 -0.15 0.14
CA LEU A 398 5.24 0.79 -0.96
C LEU A 398 5.29 0.00 -2.25
N PHE A 399 4.16 -0.04 -2.96
CA PHE A 399 4.09 -0.68 -4.24
C PHE A 399 4.54 0.29 -5.33
N HIS A 400 5.69 0.01 -5.94
CA HIS A 400 6.25 0.79 -7.06
C HIS A 400 6.15 2.31 -6.81
N PRO A 401 6.77 2.83 -5.73
CA PRO A 401 6.59 4.23 -5.31
C PRO A 401 7.12 5.23 -6.34
N GLY A 402 8.11 4.84 -7.14
CA GLY A 402 8.78 5.71 -8.11
C GLY A 402 9.40 6.89 -7.39
N PHE A 403 10.30 6.62 -6.44
CA PHE A 403 10.95 7.67 -5.64
C PHE A 403 11.73 8.64 -6.52
N SER A 404 12.42 8.10 -7.53
CA SER A 404 13.26 8.84 -8.48
C SER A 404 12.46 9.61 -9.54
N HIS A 405 11.16 9.35 -9.70
CA HIS A 405 10.38 9.92 -10.79
C HIS A 405 10.04 11.42 -10.53
N PRO A 406 10.31 12.35 -11.46
CA PRO A 406 10.20 13.79 -11.22
C PRO A 406 8.85 14.28 -10.66
N ALA A 407 7.75 13.63 -11.05
CA ALA A 407 6.42 13.99 -10.59
C ALA A 407 6.13 13.64 -9.11
N SER A 408 6.84 12.66 -8.55
CA SER A 408 6.58 12.12 -7.20
C SER A 408 7.66 12.48 -6.18
N VAL A 409 8.88 12.84 -6.63
CA VAL A 409 10.03 13.20 -5.77
C VAL A 409 9.63 14.18 -4.66
N THR A 410 8.97 15.29 -4.99
CA THR A 410 8.62 16.33 -4.00
C THR A 410 7.74 15.81 -2.86
N ASN A 411 6.79 14.93 -3.17
CA ASN A 411 5.89 14.35 -2.17
C ASN A 411 6.64 13.33 -1.28
N TRP A 412 7.60 12.60 -1.86
CA TRP A 412 8.40 11.61 -1.15
C TRP A 412 9.48 12.23 -0.27
N GLU A 413 10.06 13.37 -0.67
CA GLU A 413 11.03 14.12 0.14
C GLU A 413 10.45 14.51 1.52
N GLU A 414 9.18 14.93 1.57
CA GLU A 414 8.50 15.23 2.83
C GLU A 414 8.13 13.96 3.61
N THR A 415 7.75 12.90 2.90
CA THR A 415 7.19 11.68 3.51
C THR A 415 8.28 10.77 4.09
N LEU A 416 9.45 10.67 3.44
CA LEU A 416 10.53 9.76 3.82
C LEU A 416 11.04 9.98 5.26
N PRO A 417 11.35 11.21 5.72
CA PRO A 417 11.79 11.42 7.11
C PRO A 417 10.77 10.96 8.15
N MET A 418 9.47 11.19 7.90
CA MET A 418 8.39 10.74 8.79
C MET A 418 8.25 9.22 8.79
N LEU A 419 8.51 8.56 7.68
CA LEU A 419 8.56 7.10 7.62
C LEU A 419 9.71 6.54 8.45
N LEU A 420 10.89 7.15 8.36
CA LEU A 420 12.05 6.73 9.15
C LEU A 420 11.81 6.93 10.66
N GLU A 421 11.08 7.98 11.06
CA GLU A 421 10.70 8.22 12.45
C GLU A 421 9.88 7.06 13.06
N THR A 422 9.03 6.40 12.26
CA THR A 422 8.21 5.27 12.72
C THR A 422 9.03 4.06 13.18
N LYS A 423 10.27 3.92 12.70
CA LYS A 423 11.18 2.78 12.97
C LYS A 423 10.59 1.41 12.63
N CYS A 424 9.51 1.39 11.86
CA CYS A 424 8.85 0.18 11.38
C CYS A 424 9.55 -0.31 10.11
N PRO A 425 9.47 -1.62 9.80
CA PRO A 425 9.96 -2.15 8.54
C PRO A 425 9.15 -1.57 7.37
N ILE A 426 9.86 -1.10 6.34
CA ILE A 426 9.31 -0.56 5.11
C ILE A 426 9.72 -1.49 3.97
N ILE A 427 8.74 -2.12 3.32
CA ILE A 427 8.91 -3.00 2.16
C ILE A 427 8.61 -2.19 0.91
N VAL A 428 9.53 -2.21 -0.05
CA VAL A 428 9.41 -1.49 -1.32
C VAL A 428 9.51 -2.49 -2.47
N THR A 429 8.69 -2.28 -3.50
CA THR A 429 8.74 -3.05 -4.74
C THR A 429 8.98 -2.14 -5.94
N GLY A 430 9.46 -2.72 -7.05
CA GLY A 430 9.73 -2.01 -8.30
C GLY A 430 9.24 -2.78 -9.53
N TYR A 431 9.05 -2.08 -10.64
CA TYR A 431 8.60 -2.63 -11.93
C TYR A 431 9.73 -3.28 -12.73
N THR A 432 10.89 -2.65 -12.70
CA THR A 432 12.10 -3.09 -13.39
C THR A 432 13.29 -3.05 -12.43
N LYS A 433 14.42 -3.60 -12.89
CA LYS A 433 15.68 -3.51 -12.14
C LYS A 433 16.17 -2.06 -12.04
N GLU A 434 16.12 -1.35 -13.16
CA GLU A 434 16.62 0.03 -13.26
C GLU A 434 15.83 0.97 -12.36
N ASP A 435 14.49 0.86 -12.34
CA ASP A 435 13.64 1.64 -11.46
C ASP A 435 13.96 1.38 -9.98
N MET A 436 14.17 0.12 -9.62
CA MET A 436 14.51 -0.26 -8.24
C MET A 436 15.89 0.28 -7.83
N ASP A 437 16.89 0.18 -8.70
CA ASP A 437 18.25 0.65 -8.41
C ASP A 437 18.27 2.18 -8.27
N ASN A 438 17.55 2.90 -9.13
CA ASN A 438 17.35 4.36 -9.04
C ASN A 438 16.64 4.77 -7.75
N ASP A 439 15.61 4.02 -7.34
CA ASP A 439 14.88 4.26 -6.09
C ASP A 439 15.76 4.01 -4.86
N VAL A 440 16.60 2.97 -4.87
CA VAL A 440 17.58 2.70 -3.80
C VAL A 440 18.61 3.82 -3.72
N GLU A 441 19.16 4.26 -4.85
CA GLU A 441 20.14 5.35 -4.89
C GLU A 441 19.53 6.67 -4.39
N TRP A 442 18.28 6.96 -4.78
CA TRP A 442 17.57 8.15 -4.30
C TRP A 442 17.36 8.11 -2.79
N VAL A 443 16.95 6.97 -2.21
CA VAL A 443 16.79 6.83 -0.75
C VAL A 443 18.14 6.97 -0.04
N ASN A 444 19.21 6.36 -0.57
CA ASN A 444 20.56 6.49 -0.03
C ASN A 444 21.01 7.96 0.04
N ASN A 445 20.77 8.72 -1.03
CA ASN A 445 21.16 10.12 -1.16
C ASN A 445 20.32 11.03 -0.24
N THR A 446 19.00 10.83 -0.20
CA THR A 446 18.07 11.67 0.56
C THR A 446 18.19 11.44 2.07
N ALA A 447 18.28 10.18 2.50
CA ALA A 447 18.28 9.83 3.91
C ALA A 447 19.67 9.89 4.59
N LYS A 448 20.75 10.21 3.87
CA LYS A 448 22.12 10.46 4.39
C LYS A 448 22.62 9.43 5.44
N GLY A 449 22.17 8.18 5.33
CA GLY A 449 22.53 7.09 6.24
C GLY A 449 21.73 7.00 7.54
N GLU A 450 20.57 7.64 7.66
CA GLU A 450 19.65 7.52 8.81
C GLU A 450 18.78 6.25 8.80
N PHE A 451 18.99 5.35 7.84
CA PHE A 451 18.25 4.11 7.69
C PHE A 451 19.19 2.89 7.67
N ASP A 452 18.63 1.74 8.03
CA ASP A 452 19.25 0.43 7.91
C ASP A 452 18.55 -0.34 6.79
N VAL A 453 19.32 -0.94 5.89
CA VAL A 453 18.78 -1.89 4.90
C VAL A 453 18.43 -3.18 5.60
N LEU A 454 17.17 -3.62 5.48
CA LEU A 454 16.68 -4.88 6.04
C LEU A 454 16.82 -6.04 5.04
N MET A 455 16.57 -5.75 3.77
CA MET A 455 16.67 -6.72 2.69
C MET A 455 17.31 -6.05 1.48
N GLU A 456 18.35 -6.68 0.96
CA GLU A 456 19.09 -6.20 -0.21
C GLU A 456 18.20 -6.20 -1.47
N PRO A 457 18.38 -5.24 -2.39
CA PRO A 457 17.60 -5.19 -3.63
C PRO A 457 17.82 -6.41 -4.53
N GLY A 458 16.78 -6.78 -5.26
CA GLY A 458 16.80 -7.96 -6.14
C GLY A 458 15.42 -8.50 -6.46
N GLN A 459 15.40 -9.49 -7.35
CA GLN A 459 14.17 -10.06 -7.91
C GLN A 459 13.29 -10.74 -6.85
N ASN A 460 12.01 -10.42 -6.87
CA ASN A 460 10.99 -11.03 -6.03
C ASN A 460 10.65 -12.44 -6.53
N ARG A 461 10.58 -13.42 -5.62
CA ARG A 461 10.15 -14.79 -5.95
C ARG A 461 8.69 -14.85 -6.41
N PHE A 462 7.87 -13.91 -5.93
CA PHE A 462 6.44 -13.81 -6.22
C PHE A 462 6.12 -12.60 -7.10
N SER A 463 7.02 -12.24 -8.03
CA SER A 463 6.71 -11.25 -9.05
C SER A 463 5.57 -11.74 -9.96
N SER A 464 4.85 -10.81 -10.57
CA SER A 464 3.89 -11.13 -11.62
C SER A 464 4.63 -11.77 -12.81
N LEU A 465 4.14 -12.91 -13.29
CA LEU A 465 4.65 -13.52 -14.51
C LEU A 465 4.14 -12.81 -15.77
N ARG A 466 3.04 -12.07 -15.64
CA ARG A 466 2.50 -11.27 -16.73
C ARG A 466 3.30 -10.00 -16.93
N TRP A 467 3.68 -9.75 -18.18
CA TRP A 467 4.26 -8.51 -18.64
C TRP A 467 3.20 -7.43 -18.87
N ASN A 468 3.60 -6.18 -18.64
CA ASN A 468 2.83 -5.00 -19.01
C ASN A 468 3.68 -4.14 -19.95
N ILE A 469 2.99 -3.42 -20.80
CA ILE A 469 3.56 -2.48 -21.77
C ILE A 469 3.25 -1.05 -21.33
N LEU A 470 4.21 -0.15 -21.54
CA LEU A 470 3.99 1.27 -21.36
C LEU A 470 3.52 1.89 -22.68
N GLU A 471 2.42 2.64 -22.65
CA GLU A 471 1.85 3.24 -23.87
C GLU A 471 2.76 4.30 -24.52
N THR A 472 3.68 4.91 -23.77
CA THR A 472 4.62 5.93 -24.28
C THR A 472 5.90 5.33 -24.85
N ASP A 473 6.29 4.14 -24.41
CA ASP A 473 7.45 3.42 -24.92
C ASP A 473 7.17 1.90 -24.88
N PRO A 474 6.58 1.35 -25.95
CA PRO A 474 6.29 -0.06 -26.10
C PRO A 474 7.48 -1.00 -25.92
N THR A 475 8.65 -0.62 -26.43
CA THR A 475 9.82 -1.51 -26.51
C THR A 475 10.67 -1.42 -25.25
N GLY A 476 10.96 -0.21 -24.77
CA GLY A 476 11.75 0.01 -23.55
C GLY A 476 10.93 -0.08 -22.26
N GLY A 477 9.62 0.15 -22.32
CA GLY A 477 8.72 0.21 -21.16
C GLY A 477 8.12 -1.13 -20.74
N LEU A 478 8.74 -2.25 -21.08
CA LEU A 478 8.33 -3.56 -20.59
C LEU A 478 8.55 -3.68 -19.09
N SER A 479 7.47 -3.98 -18.37
CA SER A 479 7.50 -4.05 -16.91
C SER A 479 6.73 -5.24 -16.37
N GLN A 480 7.17 -5.75 -15.21
CA GLN A 480 6.42 -6.74 -14.44
C GLN A 480 6.00 -6.13 -13.12
N SER A 481 4.74 -6.34 -12.73
CA SER A 481 4.26 -5.91 -11.41
C SER A 481 5.05 -6.64 -10.31
N ASN A 482 5.58 -5.87 -9.36
CA ASN A 482 6.41 -6.36 -8.25
C ASN A 482 7.61 -7.23 -8.68
N TRP A 483 8.30 -6.86 -9.76
CA TRP A 483 9.52 -7.55 -10.21
C TRP A 483 10.59 -7.59 -9.13
N GLY A 484 10.88 -6.42 -8.54
CA GLY A 484 11.90 -6.26 -7.51
C GLY A 484 11.26 -6.09 -6.14
N VAL A 485 11.96 -6.53 -5.09
CA VAL A 485 11.57 -6.25 -3.70
C VAL A 485 12.79 -5.91 -2.89
N TRP A 486 12.69 -4.94 -1.99
CA TRP A 486 13.73 -4.62 -1.01
C TRP A 486 13.10 -4.03 0.23
N ALA A 487 13.85 -3.90 1.31
CA ALA A 487 13.29 -3.36 2.55
C ALA A 487 14.32 -2.57 3.34
N PHE A 488 13.85 -1.55 4.04
CA PHE A 488 14.66 -0.72 4.94
C PHE A 488 13.86 -0.30 6.16
N ARG A 489 14.54 0.25 7.18
CA ARG A 489 13.90 0.90 8.33
C ARG A 489 14.72 2.11 8.78
N GLY A 490 14.10 3.04 9.52
CA GLY A 490 14.85 4.08 10.23
C GLY A 490 15.75 3.51 11.33
N LYS A 491 16.95 4.10 11.48
CA LYS A 491 17.90 3.71 12.52
C LYS A 491 17.30 3.92 13.90
N ARG A 492 17.47 2.91 14.75
CA ARG A 492 17.29 3.07 16.19
C ARG A 492 18.62 3.62 16.72
N TYR A 493 18.67 4.91 17.04
CA TYR A 493 19.77 5.39 17.88
C TYR A 493 19.79 4.51 19.12
N GLU A 494 20.91 3.82 19.38
CA GLU A 494 21.12 3.18 20.67
C GLU A 494 20.83 4.24 21.72
N THR A 495 19.94 3.94 22.66
CA THR A 495 19.82 4.74 23.87
C THR A 495 21.24 4.93 24.39
N MET A 496 21.78 6.15 24.29
CA MET A 496 23.00 6.49 25.02
C MET A 496 22.75 6.00 26.43
N GLN A 497 23.60 5.10 26.92
CA GLN A 497 23.56 4.69 28.31
C GLN A 497 23.34 5.96 29.11
N ARG A 498 22.28 5.97 29.92
CA ARG A 498 22.06 7.02 30.92
C ARG A 498 23.43 7.20 31.55
N VAL A 499 24.09 8.33 31.29
CA VAL A 499 25.33 8.64 31.98
C VAL A 499 24.89 8.61 33.43
N THR A 500 25.30 7.57 34.14
CA THR A 500 25.15 7.48 35.58
C THR A 500 25.89 8.69 36.09
N THR A 501 25.16 9.78 36.29
CA THR A 501 25.60 10.87 37.14
C THR A 501 25.99 10.19 38.42
N PRO A 502 27.28 10.20 38.82
CA PRO A 502 27.66 9.58 40.06
C PRO A 502 26.85 10.26 41.15
N ASP A 503 26.13 9.42 41.90
CA ASP A 503 25.55 9.81 43.16
C ASP A 503 26.63 10.49 44.02
N VAL A 504 26.18 11.46 44.81
CA VAL A 504 26.91 12.09 45.91
C VAL A 504 27.89 13.20 45.49
N ILE A 505 27.37 14.42 45.44
CA ILE A 505 28.08 15.54 46.08
C ILE A 505 27.35 15.77 47.41
N GLN A 506 27.96 15.29 48.50
CA GLN A 506 27.67 15.81 49.82
C GLN A 506 28.09 17.28 49.83
N LEU A 507 27.13 18.18 49.95
CA LEU A 507 27.30 19.49 50.58
C LEU A 507 26.14 19.71 51.54
#